data_AF-A0AA96HQ35-F1
#
_entry.id   AF-A0AA96HQ35-F1
#
_cell.length_a   1.000
_cell.length_b   1.000
_cell.length_c   1.000
_cell.angle_alpha   90.00
_cell.angle_beta   90.00
_cell.angle_gamma   90.00
#
_symmetry.space_group_name_H-M   'P 1'
#
loop_
_entity.id
_entity.type
_entity.pdbx_description
1 polymer ?
#
loop_
_entity_poly.entity_id
_entity_poly.type
_entity_poly.pdbx_seq_one_letter_code
_entity_poly.pdbx_strand_id
1 'polypeptide(L)'
;MIRTLAFQNLFILIKAMVLIVFDRLCYCFPARLIGLFALLLLPVTAAADGGHSTDDAVQKSLYFIQSERMDENDIRASLDFNAPLKVTQKANAVATVERILRQHYTENGRKTLLMNESIGELAEYLGQFPEVVSLLNDINPFPWTFEYRQRSFLTEVTGTHLRVDKVKVFFDPQASAKLKFHRACSKKPLHCIASPADALLHEFLHVRSVFLDTESFLAQGGMNRALYPYMYEQKIIDQENDLYRAMSEVDHQPRPIRREHHGKYAIAGCVSCIQ
;
A
#
# COMPACT_ATOMS: atom_id res chain seq x y z
N MET A 1 -22.52 60.52 -3.39
CA MET A 1 -21.06 60.30 -3.58
C MET A 1 -20.85 58.79 -3.59
N ILE A 2 -21.04 58.05 -4.68
CA ILE A 2 -20.33 57.95 -5.98
C ILE A 2 -18.87 57.47 -5.84
N ARG A 3 -18.61 56.35 -6.55
CA ARG A 3 -17.36 55.66 -6.94
C ARG A 3 -16.96 54.53 -5.98
N THR A 4 -16.79 53.28 -6.39
CA THR A 4 -16.38 52.79 -7.72
C THR A 4 -16.87 51.35 -7.94
N LEU A 5 -17.50 51.12 -9.10
CA LEU A 5 -17.82 49.84 -9.71
C LEU A 5 -16.63 49.35 -10.56
N ALA A 6 -16.59 48.03 -10.79
CA ALA A 6 -16.20 47.34 -12.03
C ALA A 6 -15.05 46.32 -11.91
N PHE A 7 -15.22 45.26 -12.72
CA PHE A 7 -14.32 44.16 -13.08
C PHE A 7 -14.25 42.97 -12.12
N GLN A 8 -15.10 41.97 -12.38
CA GLN A 8 -14.70 40.65 -12.89
C GLN A 8 -15.91 39.70 -12.94
N ASN A 9 -16.74 39.86 -13.98
CA ASN A 9 -17.80 38.92 -14.36
C ASN A 9 -17.82 38.79 -15.90
N LEU A 10 -16.75 38.25 -16.46
CA LEU A 10 -16.60 38.06 -17.91
C LEU A 10 -15.77 36.81 -18.25
N PHE A 11 -16.12 35.66 -17.67
CA PHE A 11 -15.51 34.38 -18.09
C PHE A 11 -16.47 33.18 -18.14
N ILE A 12 -17.77 33.42 -17.97
CA ILE A 12 -18.81 32.36 -18.03
C ILE A 12 -19.78 32.68 -19.16
N LEU A 13 -19.31 32.70 -20.41
CA LEU A 13 -20.20 32.72 -21.59
C LEU A 13 -19.54 32.32 -22.92
N ILE A 14 -18.38 31.65 -22.88
CA ILE A 14 -17.72 31.10 -24.09
C ILE A 14 -17.28 29.66 -23.81
N LYS A 15 -18.25 28.75 -23.69
CA LYS A 15 -18.02 27.30 -23.80
C LYS A 15 -19.25 26.48 -24.21
N ALA A 16 -20.38 27.14 -24.49
CA ALA A 16 -21.62 26.52 -24.93
C ALA A 16 -21.98 26.94 -26.36
N MET A 17 -21.12 26.67 -27.35
CA MET A 17 -21.48 26.83 -28.77
C MET A 17 -20.51 26.14 -29.75
N VAL A 18 -20.07 24.92 -29.46
CA VAL A 18 -19.35 24.09 -30.45
C VAL A 18 -19.84 22.64 -30.32
N LEU A 19 -21.04 22.36 -30.83
CA LEU A 19 -21.53 20.99 -31.07
C LEU A 19 -22.86 21.00 -31.84
N ILE A 20 -22.91 21.59 -33.04
CA ILE A 20 -23.99 21.32 -34.01
C ILE A 20 -23.37 21.35 -35.42
N VAL A 21 -23.80 20.38 -36.24
CA VAL A 21 -23.53 20.16 -37.67
C VAL A 21 -22.30 19.29 -38.02
N PHE A 22 -22.42 18.00 -37.75
CA PHE A 22 -21.95 16.97 -38.69
C PHE A 22 -23.10 16.70 -39.67
N ASP A 23 -23.02 17.20 -40.91
CA ASP A 23 -23.60 16.49 -42.05
C ASP A 23 -23.07 17.02 -43.41
N ARG A 24 -22.69 16.07 -44.27
CA ARG A 24 -22.52 16.12 -45.74
C ARG A 24 -21.48 17.07 -46.35
N LEU A 25 -20.46 16.49 -46.99
CA LEU A 25 -20.35 16.44 -48.45
C LEU A 25 -19.06 15.69 -48.89
N CYS A 26 -19.26 14.67 -49.73
CA CYS A 26 -18.25 13.99 -50.53
C CYS A 26 -17.56 14.96 -51.50
N TYR A 27 -16.26 14.79 -51.76
CA TYR A 27 -15.69 14.95 -53.11
C TYR A 27 -14.38 14.16 -53.26
N CYS A 28 -14.37 13.26 -54.25
CA CYS A 28 -13.19 12.64 -54.85
C CYS A 28 -12.51 13.60 -55.83
N PHE A 29 -11.17 13.67 -55.88
CA PHE A 29 -10.31 13.47 -57.08
C PHE A 29 -8.82 13.83 -56.78
N PRO A 30 -7.84 13.37 -57.60
CA PRO A 30 -6.47 13.03 -57.19
C PRO A 30 -5.35 13.93 -57.77
N ALA A 31 -4.13 13.61 -57.33
CA ALA A 31 -2.84 13.63 -58.06
C ALA A 31 -2.12 14.96 -58.42
N ARG A 32 -0.85 14.99 -57.96
CA ARG A 32 0.38 15.61 -58.55
C ARG A 32 0.46 17.14 -58.68
N LEU A 33 1.44 17.73 -57.98
CA LEU A 33 2.51 18.63 -58.50
C LEU A 33 3.47 18.96 -57.35
N ILE A 34 4.71 18.47 -57.35
CA ILE A 34 5.97 19.22 -57.64
C ILE A 34 5.93 20.68 -57.18
N GLY A 35 6.73 21.00 -56.17
CA GLY A 35 7.06 22.36 -55.78
C GLY A 35 8.21 22.38 -54.79
N LEU A 36 9.41 22.66 -55.29
CA LEU A 36 10.59 23.07 -54.53
C LEU A 36 10.19 24.05 -53.42
N PHE A 37 10.56 23.79 -52.17
CA PHE A 37 10.65 24.84 -51.17
C PHE A 37 12.04 24.88 -50.56
N ALA A 38 12.55 26.09 -50.57
CA ALA A 38 13.92 26.48 -50.34
C ALA A 38 14.39 26.20 -48.91
N LEU A 39 15.67 25.81 -48.83
CA LEU A 39 16.52 25.93 -47.65
C LEU A 39 16.41 27.35 -47.05
N LEU A 40 15.87 27.45 -45.83
CA LEU A 40 16.09 28.56 -44.92
C LEU A 40 16.83 28.01 -43.70
N LEU A 41 18.15 28.13 -43.72
CA LEU A 41 19.01 27.92 -42.56
C LEU A 41 18.86 29.13 -41.64
N LEU A 42 18.12 28.98 -40.55
CA LEU A 42 18.16 29.89 -39.41
C LEU A 42 19.17 29.35 -38.38
N PRO A 43 20.02 30.21 -37.79
CA PRO A 43 20.86 29.81 -36.67
C PRO A 43 19.97 29.64 -35.42
N VAL A 44 19.82 28.38 -34.98
CA VAL A 44 19.27 28.07 -33.66
C VAL A 44 20.34 28.44 -32.64
N THR A 45 20.16 29.59 -31.98
CA THR A 45 20.84 29.88 -30.73
C THR A 45 20.29 28.93 -29.68
N ALA A 46 21.04 27.88 -29.37
CA ALA A 46 20.79 27.01 -28.24
C ALA A 46 21.00 27.81 -26.94
N ALA A 47 19.92 28.37 -26.40
CA ALA A 47 19.87 28.72 -25.00
C ALA A 47 19.87 27.40 -24.22
N ALA A 48 20.97 27.11 -23.55
CA ALA A 48 21.06 26.06 -22.55
C ALA A 48 20.18 26.48 -21.36
N ASP A 49 18.90 26.15 -21.46
CA ASP A 49 17.97 26.22 -20.34
C ASP A 49 18.39 25.12 -19.37
N GLY A 50 18.89 25.54 -18.21
CA GLY A 50 19.27 24.64 -17.12
C GLY A 50 18.02 23.96 -16.61
N GLY A 51 17.68 22.83 -17.23
CA GLY A 51 16.58 21.97 -16.85
C GLY A 51 16.71 21.60 -15.38
N HIS A 52 15.90 22.26 -14.57
CA HIS A 52 15.61 21.88 -13.20
C HIS A 52 15.09 20.43 -13.27
N SER A 53 15.90 19.48 -12.81
CA SER A 53 15.49 18.09 -12.65
C SER A 53 14.30 18.10 -11.70
N THR A 54 13.09 17.99 -12.24
CA THR A 54 11.90 17.79 -11.43
C THR A 54 12.08 16.44 -10.75
N ASP A 55 12.07 16.44 -9.41
CA ASP A 55 12.01 15.21 -8.63
C ASP A 55 10.71 14.49 -9.01
N ASP A 56 10.82 13.58 -9.97
CA ASP A 56 9.68 12.84 -10.50
C ASP A 56 9.05 12.01 -9.38
N ALA A 57 7.75 12.19 -9.17
CA ALA A 57 7.02 11.43 -8.16
C ALA A 57 7.13 9.92 -8.44
N VAL A 58 7.58 9.19 -7.44
CA VAL A 58 7.73 7.74 -7.47
C VAL A 58 6.58 7.09 -6.70
N GLN A 59 5.97 6.09 -7.34
CA GLN A 59 5.07 5.13 -6.71
C GLN A 59 5.72 3.75 -6.83
N LYS A 60 5.82 3.03 -5.71
CA LYS A 60 6.35 1.66 -5.64
C LYS A 60 5.32 0.78 -4.94
N SER A 61 5.04 -0.36 -5.53
CA SER A 61 4.26 -1.43 -4.90
C SER A 61 5.23 -2.47 -4.33
N LEU A 62 5.11 -2.78 -3.05
CA LEU A 62 5.81 -3.86 -2.37
C LEU A 62 5.00 -5.13 -2.60
N TYR A 63 5.13 -5.72 -3.79
CA TYR A 63 4.34 -6.88 -4.18
C TYR A 63 4.79 -8.17 -3.48
N PHE A 64 3.82 -9.01 -3.14
CA PHE A 64 3.97 -10.46 -3.03
C PHE A 64 4.37 -11.03 -4.42
N ILE A 65 5.67 -11.19 -4.70
CA ILE A 65 6.15 -11.82 -5.95
C ILE A 65 7.20 -12.89 -5.63
N GLN A 66 7.09 -14.04 -6.32
CA GLN A 66 8.07 -15.12 -6.34
C GLN A 66 9.48 -14.60 -6.66
N SER A 67 10.42 -14.78 -5.73
CA SER A 67 11.84 -14.54 -5.92
C SER A 67 12.63 -15.76 -5.43
N GLU A 68 13.66 -16.16 -6.17
CA GLU A 68 14.50 -17.33 -5.90
C GLU A 68 15.51 -17.06 -4.77
N ARG A 69 15.63 -18.07 -3.89
CA ARG A 69 16.51 -18.23 -2.72
C ARG A 69 17.79 -17.40 -2.68
N MET A 70 18.06 -16.82 -1.50
CA MET A 70 19.41 -16.61 -0.97
C MET A 70 19.47 -16.75 0.57
N ASP A 71 20.68 -16.98 1.07
CA ASP A 71 21.03 -17.50 2.39
C ASP A 71 21.00 -16.43 3.51
N GLU A 72 20.66 -16.86 4.72
CA GLU A 72 20.34 -16.05 5.92
C GLU A 72 21.53 -15.94 6.88
N ASN A 73 21.85 -14.73 7.34
CA ASN A 73 22.49 -14.53 8.66
C ASN A 73 22.05 -13.19 9.29
N ASP A 74 21.61 -13.30 10.54
CA ASP A 74 21.42 -12.31 11.62
C ASP A 74 20.70 -10.98 11.34
N ILE A 75 19.64 -10.70 12.11
CA ILE A 75 19.69 -9.80 13.29
C ILE A 75 18.36 -9.96 14.07
N ARG A 76 18.47 -10.24 15.37
CA ARG A 76 17.33 -10.41 16.28
C ARG A 76 17.32 -9.27 17.30
N ALA A 77 16.31 -8.42 17.27
CA ALA A 77 16.02 -7.49 18.37
C ALA A 77 14.77 -8.03 19.07
N SER A 78 14.92 -8.50 20.31
CA SER A 78 13.82 -9.10 21.07
C SER A 78 12.79 -8.05 21.47
N LEU A 79 11.53 -8.34 21.17
CA LEU A 79 10.38 -7.70 21.80
C LEU A 79 10.10 -8.48 23.09
N ASP A 80 10.59 -8.00 24.24
CA ASP A 80 10.36 -8.61 25.56
C ASP A 80 9.12 -8.03 26.23
N PHE A 81 7.96 -8.68 26.13
CA PHE A 81 6.77 -8.34 26.94
C PHE A 81 5.85 -9.55 27.16
N ASN A 82 5.98 -10.26 28.29
CA ASN A 82 5.14 -11.41 28.62
C ASN A 82 4.24 -11.17 29.84
N ALA A 83 3.02 -10.67 29.61
CA ALA A 83 1.89 -10.83 30.54
C ALA A 83 0.53 -10.66 29.81
N PRO A 84 -0.46 -11.54 30.05
CA PRO A 84 -1.80 -11.39 29.49
C PRO A 84 -2.51 -10.13 29.99
N LEU A 85 -3.23 -9.44 29.09
CA LEU A 85 -3.95 -8.20 29.40
C LEU A 85 -5.13 -8.45 30.36
N LYS A 86 -5.32 -7.55 31.32
CA LYS A 86 -6.54 -7.53 32.17
C LYS A 86 -7.77 -7.16 31.33
N VAL A 87 -8.97 -7.57 31.74
CA VAL A 87 -10.23 -7.32 30.99
C VAL A 87 -10.43 -5.85 30.59
N THR A 88 -10.22 -4.92 31.52
CA THR A 88 -10.33 -3.47 31.23
C THR A 88 -9.25 -2.99 30.26
N GLN A 89 -8.04 -3.56 30.32
CA GLN A 89 -6.96 -3.25 29.38
C GLN A 89 -7.28 -3.79 27.98
N LYS A 90 -7.87 -4.99 27.89
CA LYS A 90 -8.34 -5.58 26.64
C LYS A 90 -9.42 -4.72 25.98
N ALA A 91 -10.43 -4.26 26.72
CA ALA A 91 -11.47 -3.37 26.19
C ALA A 91 -10.88 -2.06 25.64
N ASN A 92 -9.94 -1.46 26.36
CA ASN A 92 -9.23 -0.25 25.91
C ASN A 92 -8.36 -0.51 24.67
N ALA A 93 -7.71 -1.68 24.59
CA ALA A 93 -6.91 -2.08 23.46
C ALA A 93 -7.77 -2.27 22.21
N VAL A 94 -8.90 -2.99 22.31
CA VAL A 94 -9.85 -3.16 21.20
C VAL A 94 -10.35 -1.80 20.69
N ALA A 95 -10.81 -0.92 21.58
CA ALA A 95 -11.26 0.42 21.21
C ALA A 95 -10.15 1.26 20.55
N THR A 96 -8.91 1.10 21.02
CA THR A 96 -7.73 1.76 20.44
C THR A 96 -7.47 1.28 19.01
N VAL A 97 -7.44 -0.03 18.80
CA VAL A 97 -7.24 -0.63 17.49
C VAL A 97 -8.35 -0.21 16.53
N GLU A 98 -9.61 -0.31 16.96
CA GLU A 98 -10.75 0.07 16.14
C GLU A 98 -10.66 1.54 15.71
N ARG A 99 -10.35 2.44 16.65
CA ARG A 99 -10.18 3.86 16.35
C ARG A 99 -9.08 4.11 15.32
N ILE A 100 -7.91 3.48 15.47
CA ILE A 100 -6.79 3.63 14.51
C ILE A 100 -7.22 3.12 13.14
N LEU A 101 -7.80 1.91 13.06
CA LEU A 101 -8.26 1.35 11.79
C LEU A 101 -9.32 2.24 11.13
N ARG A 102 -10.30 2.74 11.88
CA ARG A 102 -11.32 3.65 11.31
C ARG A 102 -10.73 4.97 10.84
N GLN A 103 -9.77 5.53 11.58
CA GLN A 103 -9.11 6.79 11.23
C GLN A 103 -8.32 6.68 9.91
N HIS A 104 -7.70 5.53 9.65
CA HIS A 104 -6.88 5.30 8.46
C HIS A 104 -7.61 4.60 7.31
N TYR A 105 -8.87 4.17 7.52
CA TYR A 105 -9.66 3.54 6.46
C TYR A 105 -10.16 4.57 5.46
N THR A 106 -9.89 4.34 4.17
CA THR A 106 -10.48 5.11 3.06
C THR A 106 -11.67 4.35 2.50
N GLU A 107 -12.86 4.94 2.62
CA GLU A 107 -14.09 4.33 2.12
C GLU A 107 -14.04 4.09 0.60
N ASN A 108 -14.45 2.88 0.21
CA ASN A 108 -14.55 2.48 -1.20
C ASN A 108 -15.98 2.01 -1.50
N GLY A 109 -16.91 2.97 -1.51
CA GLY A 109 -18.32 2.86 -1.93
C GLY A 109 -18.98 1.50 -1.68
N ARG A 110 -18.99 0.63 -2.69
CA ARG A 110 -19.78 -0.63 -2.72
C ARG A 110 -19.39 -1.66 -1.64
N LYS A 111 -18.23 -1.50 -0.99
CA LYS A 111 -17.72 -2.45 0.01
C LYS A 111 -17.47 -1.81 1.38
N THR A 112 -17.94 -0.57 1.59
CA THR A 112 -17.84 0.12 2.88
C THR A 112 -18.52 -0.65 4.01
N LEU A 113 -19.67 -1.29 3.77
CA LEU A 113 -20.35 -2.11 4.79
C LEU A 113 -19.50 -3.31 5.23
N LEU A 114 -19.02 -4.13 4.27
CA LEU A 114 -18.16 -5.29 4.55
C LEU A 114 -16.92 -4.87 5.34
N MET A 115 -16.27 -3.78 4.95
CA MET A 115 -15.09 -3.29 5.65
C MET A 115 -15.39 -2.76 7.04
N ASN A 116 -16.52 -2.06 7.24
CA ASN A 116 -16.89 -1.54 8.56
C ASN A 116 -17.16 -2.66 9.57
N GLU A 117 -17.79 -3.75 9.14
CA GLU A 117 -17.97 -4.97 9.93
C GLU A 117 -16.61 -5.63 10.21
N SER A 118 -15.80 -5.82 9.15
CA SER A 118 -14.48 -6.43 9.26
C SER A 118 -13.52 -5.65 10.16
N ILE A 119 -13.62 -4.31 10.22
CA ILE A 119 -12.82 -3.46 11.11
C ILE A 119 -13.16 -3.75 12.58
N GLY A 120 -14.44 -3.98 12.90
CA GLY A 120 -14.84 -4.38 14.25
C GLY A 120 -14.22 -5.74 14.63
N GLU A 121 -14.38 -6.74 13.77
CA GLU A 121 -13.78 -8.08 13.97
C GLU A 121 -12.25 -8.04 14.06
N LEU A 122 -11.59 -7.24 13.20
CA LEU A 122 -10.16 -6.99 13.26
C LEU A 122 -9.76 -6.39 14.60
N ALA A 123 -10.48 -5.38 15.08
CA ALA A 123 -10.17 -4.74 16.35
C ALA A 123 -10.32 -5.70 17.54
N GLU A 124 -11.37 -6.51 17.54
CA GLU A 124 -11.59 -7.54 18.56
C GLU A 124 -10.49 -8.62 18.55
N TYR A 125 -10.04 -9.04 17.38
CA TYR A 125 -8.97 -10.02 17.24
C TYR A 125 -7.60 -9.41 17.59
N LEU A 126 -7.21 -8.32 16.93
CA LEU A 126 -5.91 -7.69 17.06
C LEU A 126 -5.68 -7.02 18.43
N GLY A 127 -6.74 -6.49 19.05
CA GLY A 127 -6.67 -5.84 20.37
C GLY A 127 -6.34 -6.79 21.53
N GLN A 128 -6.22 -8.09 21.27
CA GLN A 128 -5.82 -9.09 22.28
C GLN A 128 -4.30 -9.17 22.47
N PHE A 129 -3.53 -8.65 21.50
CA PHE A 129 -2.08 -8.81 21.43
C PHE A 129 -1.39 -7.45 21.70
N PRO A 130 -0.71 -7.28 22.85
CA PRO A 130 -0.02 -6.04 23.18
C PRO A 130 0.95 -5.56 22.10
N GLU A 131 1.64 -6.48 21.44
CA GLU A 131 2.63 -6.21 20.38
C GLU A 131 1.96 -5.61 19.14
N VAL A 132 0.76 -6.08 18.80
CA VAL A 132 -0.04 -5.54 17.69
C VAL A 132 -0.55 -4.14 18.05
N VAL A 133 -1.02 -3.95 19.29
CA VAL A 133 -1.47 -2.63 19.77
C VAL A 133 -0.31 -1.64 19.74
N SER A 134 0.89 -2.06 20.13
CA SER A 134 2.11 -1.26 20.04
C SER A 134 2.45 -0.92 18.58
N LEU A 135 2.45 -1.91 17.68
CA LEU A 135 2.67 -1.71 16.25
C LEU A 135 1.71 -0.66 15.66
N LEU A 136 0.42 -0.75 15.99
CA LEU A 136 -0.58 0.17 15.49
C LEU A 136 -0.41 1.59 16.05
N ASN A 137 -0.04 1.72 17.33
CA ASN A 137 0.28 3.02 17.92
C ASN A 137 1.54 3.65 17.30
N ASP A 138 2.56 2.83 17.02
CA ASP A 138 3.80 3.26 16.36
C ASP A 138 3.51 3.87 14.98
N ILE A 139 2.57 3.28 14.20
CA ILE A 139 2.26 3.76 12.85
C ILE A 139 1.18 4.83 12.79
N ASN A 140 0.33 4.96 13.81
CA ASN A 140 -0.78 5.93 13.87
C ASN A 140 -0.42 7.41 13.57
N PRO A 141 0.73 7.97 13.97
CA PRO A 141 1.03 9.37 13.67
C PRO A 141 1.40 9.63 12.19
N PHE A 142 1.62 8.59 11.38
CA PHE A 142 2.14 8.73 10.02
C PHE A 142 1.04 8.78 8.95
N PRO A 143 1.33 9.36 7.76
CA PRO A 143 0.37 9.46 6.68
C PRO A 143 0.23 8.13 5.93
N TRP A 144 -0.46 7.17 6.53
CA TRP A 144 -0.87 5.94 5.85
C TRP A 144 -2.39 5.85 5.73
N THR A 145 -2.86 5.07 4.77
CA THR A 145 -4.26 4.67 4.67
C THR A 145 -4.36 3.19 4.35
N PHE A 146 -5.51 2.59 4.61
CA PHE A 146 -5.85 1.32 3.98
C PHE A 146 -7.22 1.38 3.29
N GLU A 147 -7.34 0.67 2.18
CA GLU A 147 -8.55 0.63 1.37
C GLU A 147 -8.86 -0.77 0.88
N TYR A 148 -10.15 -1.04 0.66
CA TYR A 148 -10.55 -2.32 0.12
C TYR A 148 -10.09 -2.47 -1.33
N ARG A 149 -9.43 -3.59 -1.62
CA ARG A 149 -9.17 -4.06 -2.99
C ARG A 149 -9.26 -5.59 -3.00
N GLN A 150 -10.15 -6.10 -3.84
CA GLN A 150 -10.41 -7.53 -3.95
C GLN A 150 -9.12 -8.33 -4.20
N ARG A 151 -8.93 -9.41 -3.43
CA ARG A 151 -7.80 -10.34 -3.49
C ARG A 151 -6.44 -9.63 -3.38
N SER A 152 -6.32 -8.71 -2.43
CA SER A 152 -5.11 -7.92 -2.26
C SER A 152 -4.72 -7.79 -0.79
N PHE A 153 -3.44 -8.05 -0.53
CA PHE A 153 -2.67 -7.52 0.60
C PHE A 153 -1.41 -6.95 -0.03
N LEU A 154 -1.37 -5.61 -0.13
CA LEU A 154 -0.33 -4.93 -0.86
C LEU A 154 -0.07 -3.57 -0.24
N THR A 155 1.18 -3.27 0.02
CA THR A 155 1.62 -1.94 0.41
C THR A 155 2.13 -1.17 -0.81
N GLU A 156 1.56 0.02 -1.06
CA GLU A 156 2.03 0.99 -2.04
C GLU A 156 2.64 2.20 -1.32
N VAL A 157 3.90 2.50 -1.61
CA VAL A 157 4.62 3.65 -1.08
C VAL A 157 4.71 4.72 -2.17
N THR A 158 4.44 5.97 -1.80
CA THR A 158 4.59 7.12 -2.71
C THR A 158 5.48 8.18 -2.09
N GLY A 159 6.27 8.85 -2.93
CA GLY A 159 7.23 9.87 -2.51
C GLY A 159 8.21 10.22 -3.62
N THR A 160 9.44 10.58 -3.24
CA THR A 160 10.56 10.79 -4.16
C THR A 160 11.70 9.82 -3.83
N HIS A 161 12.83 9.92 -4.53
CA HIS A 161 14.03 9.14 -4.17
C HIS A 161 14.63 9.52 -2.81
N LEU A 162 14.26 10.66 -2.23
CA LEU A 162 14.83 11.21 -1.01
C LEU A 162 13.86 11.22 0.17
N ARG A 163 12.56 10.98 -0.06
CA ARG A 163 11.55 11.02 0.99
C ARG A 163 10.36 10.13 0.67
N VAL A 164 9.67 9.73 1.74
CA VAL A 164 8.36 9.08 1.67
C VAL A 164 7.28 10.10 2.00
N ASP A 165 6.26 10.20 1.17
CA ASP A 165 5.14 11.13 1.37
C ASP A 165 3.95 10.44 2.05
N LYS A 166 3.58 9.25 1.59
CA LYS A 166 2.47 8.45 2.16
C LYS A 166 2.59 6.98 1.80
N VAL A 167 1.91 6.15 2.58
CA VAL A 167 1.78 4.70 2.36
C VAL A 167 0.30 4.32 2.23
N LYS A 168 -0.03 3.45 1.29
CA LYS A 168 -1.38 2.93 1.11
C LYS A 168 -1.36 1.41 1.17
N VAL A 169 -2.16 0.83 2.06
CA VAL A 169 -2.35 -0.61 2.18
C VAL A 169 -3.64 -1.02 1.50
N PHE A 170 -3.56 -1.99 0.61
CA PHE A 170 -4.72 -2.65 0.02
C PHE A 170 -5.05 -3.90 0.80
N PHE A 171 -6.31 -4.07 1.15
CA PHE A 171 -6.76 -5.15 2.01
C PHE A 171 -8.07 -5.76 1.51
N ASP A 172 -8.18 -7.08 1.55
CA ASP A 172 -9.44 -7.81 1.36
C ASP A 172 -9.71 -8.69 2.57
N PRO A 173 -10.74 -8.45 3.39
CA PRO A 173 -11.01 -9.25 4.58
C PRO A 173 -11.34 -10.72 4.29
N GLN A 174 -11.52 -11.10 3.01
CA GLN A 174 -11.80 -12.47 2.58
C GLN A 174 -10.61 -13.15 1.90
N ALA A 175 -9.47 -12.48 1.76
CA ALA A 175 -8.27 -13.09 1.21
C ALA A 175 -7.38 -13.61 2.35
N SER A 176 -6.83 -14.80 2.23
CA SER A 176 -5.79 -15.32 3.13
C SER A 176 -4.50 -15.53 2.35
N ALA A 177 -3.39 -15.69 3.06
CA ALA A 177 -2.09 -15.94 2.45
C ALA A 177 -1.62 -17.36 2.78
N LYS A 178 -1.55 -18.23 1.76
CA LYS A 178 -0.88 -19.52 1.87
C LYS A 178 0.60 -19.34 1.66
N LEU A 179 1.38 -19.45 2.73
CA LEU A 179 2.82 -19.14 2.76
C LEU A 179 3.71 -20.38 2.64
N LYS A 180 3.17 -21.57 2.93
CA LYS A 180 3.89 -22.84 2.75
C LYS A 180 3.14 -23.81 1.86
N PHE A 181 3.89 -24.52 1.02
CA PHE A 181 3.33 -25.38 -0.04
C PHE A 181 3.68 -26.86 0.09
N HIS A 182 4.27 -27.28 1.20
CA HIS A 182 4.67 -28.68 1.40
C HIS A 182 3.48 -29.57 1.79
N ARG A 183 3.62 -30.89 1.56
CA ARG A 183 2.59 -31.90 1.91
C ARG A 183 2.17 -31.86 3.37
N ALA A 184 3.02 -31.37 4.27
CA ALA A 184 2.71 -31.18 5.68
C ALA A 184 1.55 -30.20 5.92
N CYS A 185 1.32 -29.24 5.02
CA CYS A 185 0.22 -28.28 5.11
C CYS A 185 -1.16 -28.93 4.97
N SER A 186 -1.25 -30.11 4.36
CA SER A 186 -2.50 -30.88 4.33
C SER A 186 -2.86 -31.49 5.70
N LYS A 187 -1.87 -31.68 6.58
CA LYS A 187 -2.06 -32.22 7.93
C LYS A 187 -2.05 -31.13 9.02
N LYS A 188 -1.46 -29.98 8.72
CA LYS A 188 -1.26 -28.84 9.64
C LYS A 188 -1.49 -27.51 8.90
N PRO A 189 -2.73 -27.22 8.44
CA PRO A 189 -3.02 -26.05 7.61
C PRO A 189 -2.70 -24.74 8.31
N LEU A 190 -2.93 -24.67 9.62
CA LEU A 190 -2.71 -23.47 10.44
C LEU A 190 -1.25 -22.98 10.45
N HIS A 191 -0.28 -23.88 10.23
CA HIS A 191 1.14 -23.52 10.14
C HIS A 191 1.57 -23.02 8.75
N CYS A 192 0.63 -22.97 7.81
CA CYS A 192 0.89 -22.70 6.40
C CYS A 192 0.03 -21.59 5.81
N ILE A 193 -1.06 -21.21 6.49
CA ILE A 193 -2.02 -20.19 6.03
C ILE A 193 -2.07 -19.11 7.09
N ALA A 194 -1.80 -17.87 6.69
CA ALA A 194 -2.06 -16.69 7.49
C ALA A 194 -3.52 -16.26 7.25
N SER A 195 -4.24 -15.94 8.34
CA SER A 195 -5.56 -15.34 8.22
C SER A 195 -5.48 -13.98 7.50
N PRO A 196 -6.59 -13.42 6.99
CA PRO A 196 -6.61 -12.07 6.45
C PRO A 196 -6.02 -11.05 7.45
N ALA A 197 -6.35 -11.16 8.73
CA ALA A 197 -5.83 -10.30 9.79
C ALA A 197 -4.30 -10.44 9.96
N ASP A 198 -3.78 -11.67 9.95
CA ASP A 198 -2.33 -11.89 10.04
C ASP A 198 -1.62 -11.34 8.79
N ALA A 199 -2.18 -11.54 7.59
CA ALA A 199 -1.65 -10.96 6.36
C ALA A 199 -1.66 -9.42 6.38
N LEU A 200 -2.66 -8.78 7.00
CA LEU A 200 -2.68 -7.33 7.19
C LEU A 200 -1.57 -6.85 8.13
N LEU A 201 -1.22 -7.62 9.17
CA LEU A 201 -0.12 -7.27 10.06
C LEU A 201 1.22 -7.22 9.32
N HIS A 202 1.44 -8.10 8.34
CA HIS A 202 2.60 -8.01 7.45
C HIS A 202 2.68 -6.64 6.75
N GLU A 203 1.57 -6.19 6.19
CA GLU A 203 1.51 -4.88 5.53
C GLU A 203 1.72 -3.73 6.52
N PHE A 204 1.26 -3.85 7.77
CA PHE A 204 1.54 -2.84 8.80
C PHE A 204 3.01 -2.82 9.24
N LEU A 205 3.71 -3.96 9.20
CA LEU A 205 5.17 -3.97 9.39
C LEU A 205 5.88 -3.21 8.27
N HIS A 206 5.40 -3.30 7.03
CA HIS A 206 5.90 -2.42 5.96
C HIS A 206 5.67 -0.96 6.27
N VAL A 207 4.45 -0.57 6.67
CA VAL A 207 4.15 0.82 7.05
C VAL A 207 5.11 1.31 8.14
N ARG A 208 5.32 0.50 9.18
CA ARG A 208 6.24 0.82 10.27
C ARG A 208 7.66 1.03 9.78
N SER A 209 8.20 0.08 9.02
CA SER A 209 9.57 0.12 8.52
C SER A 209 9.80 1.31 7.59
N VAL A 210 8.84 1.59 6.71
CA VAL A 210 8.90 2.71 5.76
C VAL A 210 9.02 4.07 6.48
N PHE A 211 8.31 4.27 7.60
CA PHE A 211 8.32 5.55 8.31
C PHE A 211 9.37 5.64 9.42
N LEU A 212 9.55 4.58 10.21
CA LEU A 212 10.48 4.58 11.34
C LEU A 212 11.93 4.26 10.94
N ASP A 213 12.13 3.62 9.80
CA ASP A 213 13.45 3.27 9.25
C ASP A 213 13.60 3.78 7.81
N THR A 214 13.10 5.01 7.57
CA THR A 214 13.02 5.63 6.24
C THR A 214 14.38 5.64 5.51
N GLU A 215 15.46 5.98 6.21
CA GLU A 215 16.80 6.06 5.61
C GLU A 215 17.25 4.70 5.06
N SER A 216 17.11 3.63 5.85
CA SER A 216 17.42 2.26 5.45
C SER A 216 16.52 1.80 4.30
N PHE A 217 15.22 2.10 4.37
CA PHE A 217 14.28 1.79 3.29
C PHE A 217 14.70 2.45 1.96
N LEU A 218 15.05 3.73 1.99
CA LEU A 218 15.52 4.47 0.81
C LEU A 218 16.87 3.93 0.30
N ALA A 219 17.83 3.69 1.19
CA ALA A 219 19.16 3.18 0.86
C ALA A 219 19.13 1.79 0.20
N GLN A 220 18.15 0.96 0.57
CA GLN A 220 17.92 -0.35 -0.03
C GLN A 220 17.11 -0.29 -1.34
N GLY A 221 16.86 0.91 -1.86
CA GLY A 221 16.12 1.10 -3.10
C GLY A 221 14.61 0.92 -2.94
N GLY A 222 14.05 1.18 -1.77
CA GLY A 222 12.61 1.15 -1.52
C GLY A 222 11.78 2.05 -2.44
N MET A 223 12.42 3.09 -3.00
CA MET A 223 11.85 4.00 -4.01
C MET A 223 12.44 3.76 -5.42
N ASN A 224 13.20 2.69 -5.63
CA ASN A 224 13.69 2.32 -6.95
C ASN A 224 12.72 1.32 -7.61
N ARG A 225 12.11 1.70 -8.74
CA ARG A 225 11.17 0.82 -9.45
C ARG A 225 11.81 -0.45 -10.01
N ALA A 226 13.09 -0.39 -10.40
CA ALA A 226 13.82 -1.48 -11.02
C ALA A 226 14.41 -2.48 -10.01
N LEU A 227 14.60 -2.09 -8.74
CA LEU A 227 15.19 -2.94 -7.71
C LEU A 227 14.10 -3.55 -6.81
N TYR A 228 14.18 -4.86 -6.56
CA TYR A 228 13.40 -5.52 -5.51
C TYR A 228 14.21 -5.51 -4.21
N PRO A 229 13.70 -4.93 -3.11
CA PRO A 229 14.50 -4.73 -1.91
C PRO A 229 14.51 -6.00 -1.04
N TYR A 230 15.23 -7.04 -1.48
CA TYR A 230 15.23 -8.36 -0.82
C TYR A 230 15.61 -8.32 0.67
N MET A 231 16.64 -7.55 1.03
CA MET A 231 17.09 -7.41 2.43
C MET A 231 16.02 -6.77 3.31
N TYR A 232 15.26 -5.81 2.78
CA TYR A 232 14.16 -5.18 3.46
C TYR A 232 13.05 -6.20 3.71
N GLU A 233 12.69 -6.99 2.71
CA GLU A 233 11.66 -8.04 2.85
C GLU A 233 12.04 -9.11 3.87
N GLN A 234 13.31 -9.52 3.90
CA GLN A 234 13.80 -10.45 4.92
C GLN A 234 13.64 -9.88 6.34
N LYS A 235 14.01 -8.61 6.55
CA LYS A 235 13.82 -7.92 7.83
C LYS A 235 12.34 -7.87 8.24
N ILE A 236 11.43 -7.64 7.29
CA ILE A 236 9.99 -7.63 7.55
C ILE A 236 9.50 -9.04 7.93
N ILE A 237 10.00 -10.09 7.28
CA ILE A 237 9.68 -11.49 7.62
C ILE A 237 10.17 -11.84 9.02
N ASP A 238 11.36 -11.39 9.41
CA ASP A 238 11.88 -11.64 10.76
C ASP A 238 11.00 -10.98 11.83
N GLN A 239 10.60 -9.72 11.60
CA GLN A 239 9.65 -9.02 12.46
C GLN A 239 8.26 -9.68 12.50
N GLU A 240 7.76 -10.16 11.36
CA GLU A 240 6.51 -10.92 11.26
C GLU A 240 6.59 -12.19 12.10
N ASN A 241 7.68 -12.93 11.97
CA ASN A 241 7.90 -14.17 12.71
C ASN A 241 7.96 -13.93 14.22
N ASP A 242 8.60 -12.85 14.67
CA ASP A 242 8.62 -12.45 16.08
C ASP A 242 7.22 -12.06 16.57
N LEU A 243 6.50 -11.24 15.80
CA LEU A 243 5.13 -10.85 16.11
C LEU A 243 4.20 -12.07 16.22
N TYR A 244 4.25 -12.98 15.25
CA TYR A 244 3.44 -14.20 15.26
C TYR A 244 3.79 -15.14 16.41
N ARG A 245 5.06 -15.23 16.81
CA ARG A 245 5.44 -15.98 18.02
C ARG A 245 4.78 -15.39 19.26
N ALA A 246 4.91 -14.08 19.47
CA ALA A 246 4.29 -13.39 20.61
C ALA A 246 2.76 -13.55 20.62
N MET A 247 2.10 -13.39 19.47
CA MET A 247 0.65 -13.63 19.37
C MET A 247 0.27 -15.08 19.71
N SER A 248 1.06 -16.05 19.25
CA SER A 248 0.84 -17.48 19.51
C SER A 248 1.08 -17.86 20.98
N GLU A 249 1.94 -17.12 21.69
CA GLU A 249 2.13 -17.27 23.13
C GLU A 249 0.88 -16.85 23.91
N VAL A 250 0.14 -15.85 23.42
CA VAL A 250 -1.08 -15.32 24.05
C VAL A 250 -2.29 -16.21 23.83
N ASP A 251 -2.55 -16.65 22.58
CA ASP A 251 -3.78 -17.37 22.24
C ASP A 251 -3.61 -18.87 21.98
N HIS A 252 -2.36 -19.36 22.04
CA HIS A 252 -1.98 -20.74 21.75
C HIS A 252 -2.38 -21.23 20.35
N GLN A 253 -2.65 -20.32 19.41
CA GLN A 253 -2.94 -20.66 18.03
C GLN A 253 -1.66 -20.69 17.19
N PRO A 254 -1.43 -21.76 16.41
CA PRO A 254 -0.28 -21.82 15.53
C PRO A 254 -0.42 -20.83 14.37
N ARG A 255 0.68 -20.12 14.08
CA ARG A 255 0.81 -19.19 12.95
C ARG A 255 1.94 -19.61 12.00
N PRO A 256 1.90 -19.19 10.72
CA PRO A 256 2.93 -19.57 9.75
C PRO A 256 4.23 -18.78 9.96
N ILE A 257 5.27 -19.46 10.46
CA ILE A 257 6.64 -18.92 10.52
C ILE A 257 7.36 -19.21 9.20
N ARG A 258 7.90 -18.21 8.51
CA ARG A 258 8.52 -18.36 7.16
C ARG A 258 9.89 -17.70 7.06
N ARG A 259 10.57 -17.93 5.94
CA ARG A 259 11.90 -17.36 5.62
C ARG A 259 11.96 -16.72 4.23
N GLU A 260 10.83 -16.74 3.52
CA GLU A 260 10.77 -16.31 2.12
C GLU A 260 9.50 -15.49 1.90
N HIS A 261 9.55 -14.54 0.97
CA HIS A 261 8.41 -13.64 0.69
C HIS A 261 7.29 -14.31 -0.11
N HIS A 262 7.42 -15.61 -0.43
CA HIS A 262 6.49 -16.30 -1.32
C HIS A 262 5.15 -16.67 -0.67
N GLY A 263 4.08 -16.62 -1.46
CA GLY A 263 2.77 -17.12 -1.05
C GLY A 263 1.75 -17.05 -2.17
N LYS A 264 0.57 -17.61 -1.90
CA LYS A 264 -0.58 -17.62 -2.82
C LYS A 264 -1.81 -17.17 -2.06
N TYR A 265 -2.67 -16.43 -2.75
CA TYR A 265 -3.99 -16.13 -2.23
C TYR A 265 -4.77 -17.41 -1.98
N ALA A 266 -5.38 -17.47 -0.81
CA ALA A 266 -6.45 -18.38 -0.47
C ALA A 266 -7.69 -17.56 -0.11
N ILE A 267 -8.86 -18.20 -0.04
CA ILE A 267 -10.11 -17.54 0.37
C ILE A 267 -10.33 -17.90 1.84
N ALA A 268 -10.69 -16.92 2.65
CA ALA A 268 -11.05 -17.11 4.05
C ALA A 268 -12.55 -16.83 4.25
N GLY A 269 -13.16 -17.60 5.16
CA GLY A 269 -14.56 -17.38 5.56
C GLY A 269 -14.77 -16.26 6.57
N CYS A 270 -13.73 -15.84 7.29
CA CYS A 270 -13.76 -14.67 8.18
C CYS A 270 -12.38 -14.00 8.27
N VAL A 271 -12.34 -12.78 8.78
CA VAL A 271 -11.13 -11.94 8.76
C VAL A 271 -10.01 -12.46 9.66
N SER A 272 -10.34 -13.16 10.74
CA SER A 272 -9.41 -13.74 11.72
C SER A 272 -9.32 -15.27 11.62
N CYS A 273 -10.09 -15.89 10.73
CA CYS A 273 -10.16 -17.35 10.63
C CYS A 273 -8.90 -17.89 9.96
N ILE A 274 -8.30 -18.90 10.59
CA ILE A 274 -7.26 -19.73 10.01
C ILE A 274 -7.96 -21.03 9.58
N GLN A 275 -8.27 -21.19 8.28
CA GLN A 275 -8.95 -22.38 7.72
C GLN A 275 -7.96 -23.36 7.11
#